data_AF-A0A7L2MJ60-F1
#
_entry.id   AF-A0A7L2MJ60-F1
#
_cell.length_a   1.000
_cell.length_b   1.000
_cell.length_c   1.000
_cell.angle_alpha   90.00
_cell.angle_beta   90.00
_cell.angle_gamma   90.00
#
_symmetry.space_group_name_H-M   'P 1'
#
loop_
_entity.id
_entity.type
_entity.pdbx_description
1 polymer ?
#
loop_
_entity_poly.entity_id
_entity_poly.type
_entity_poly.pdbx_seq_one_letter_code
_entity_poly.pdbx_strand_id
1 'polypeptide(L)'
;AGYGVCHVPSAPGCHRVTCVTWRPRGTRRQRLLGPGGPQLRVPEVAATAGGDRFRLRTESGGTVHLELGVLPRNMGTFGVAL
;
A
#
# COMPACT_ATOMS: atom_id res chain seq x y z
N ALA A 1 -2.30 12.20 -1.60
CA ALA A 1 -2.11 10.77 -1.85
C ALA A 1 -1.47 10.12 -0.63
N GLY A 2 -1.88 8.91 -0.28
CA GLY A 2 -1.28 8.09 0.79
C GLY A 2 -0.66 6.82 0.22
N TYR A 3 0.29 6.25 0.95
CA TYR A 3 1.07 5.07 0.57
C TYR A 3 0.93 3.99 1.65
N GLY A 4 0.91 2.72 1.25
CA GLY A 4 0.83 1.59 2.15
C GLY A 4 1.32 0.35 1.44
N VAL A 5 1.77 -0.63 2.21
CA VAL A 5 2.22 -1.93 1.70
C VAL A 5 1.60 -3.02 2.55
N CYS A 6 1.09 -4.03 1.87
CA CYS A 6 0.56 -5.24 2.47
C CYS A 6 1.09 -6.45 1.71
N HIS A 7 1.28 -7.56 2.41
CA HIS A 7 1.65 -8.81 1.77
C HIS A 7 0.45 -9.42 1.06
N VAL A 8 0.69 -10.00 -0.11
CA VAL A 8 -0.33 -10.76 -0.84
C VAL A 8 -0.36 -12.18 -0.25
N PRO A 9 -1.54 -12.70 0.15
CA PRO A 9 -1.68 -14.07 0.61
C PRO A 9 -1.25 -15.07 -0.47
N SER A 10 -0.52 -16.11 -0.09
CA SER A 10 -0.11 -17.18 -1.01
C SER A 10 -1.13 -18.31 -1.12
N ALA A 11 -2.03 -18.41 -0.15
CA ALA A 11 -3.06 -19.45 -0.13
C ALA A 11 -4.18 -19.13 -1.14
N PRO A 12 -4.70 -20.13 -1.87
CA PRO A 12 -5.88 -19.94 -2.71
C PRO A 12 -7.11 -19.48 -1.91
N GLY A 13 -7.99 -18.71 -2.54
CA GLY A 13 -9.28 -18.29 -1.97
C GLY A 13 -9.44 -16.79 -1.81
N CYS A 14 -10.50 -16.39 -1.09
CA CYS A 14 -10.83 -14.98 -0.84
C CYS A 14 -10.30 -14.54 0.52
N HIS A 15 -9.50 -13.47 0.53
CA HIS A 15 -8.82 -12.96 1.72
C HIS A 15 -9.17 -11.51 1.97
N ARG A 16 -9.39 -11.16 3.24
CA ARG A 16 -9.52 -9.75 3.65
C ARG A 16 -8.15 -9.25 4.11
N VAL A 17 -7.60 -8.27 3.40
CA VAL A 17 -6.32 -7.66 3.72
C VAL A 17 -6.53 -6.23 4.19
N THR A 18 -5.95 -5.90 5.34
CA THR A 18 -6.00 -4.56 5.92
C THR A 18 -4.66 -3.87 5.67
N CYS A 19 -4.67 -2.83 4.86
CA CYS A 19 -3.49 -2.04 4.50
C CYS A 19 -3.51 -0.71 5.25
N VAL A 20 -2.64 -0.56 6.24
CA VAL A 20 -2.44 0.72 6.93
C VAL A 20 -1.63 1.66 6.04
N THR A 21 -2.13 2.89 5.88
CA THR A 21 -1.52 3.87 4.99
C THR A 21 -0.91 5.03 5.76
N TRP A 22 0.06 5.68 5.13
CA TRP A 22 0.75 6.85 5.64
C TRP A 22 1.01 7.84 4.51
N ARG A 23 1.31 9.09 4.84
CA ARG A 23 1.73 10.09 3.86
C ARG A 23 2.87 10.95 4.41
N PRO A 24 3.77 11.46 3.57
CA PRO A 24 4.81 12.37 4.03
C PRO A 24 4.18 13.64 4.61
N ARG A 25 4.73 14.13 5.73
CA ARG A 25 4.27 15.33 6.40
C ARG A 25 5.07 16.52 5.88
N GLY A 26 4.41 17.39 5.13
CA GLY A 26 5.01 18.59 4.57
C GLY A 26 5.32 19.62 5.64
N THR A 27 6.20 20.58 5.34
CA THR A 27 6.41 21.75 6.20
C THR A 27 5.11 22.54 6.38
N ARG A 28 4.99 23.35 7.46
CA ARG A 28 3.80 24.19 7.70
C ARG A 28 3.45 25.04 6.47
N ARG A 29 4.46 25.63 5.83
CA ARG A 29 4.34 26.43 4.62
C ARG A 29 3.78 25.61 3.44
N GLN A 30 4.30 24.41 3.19
CA GLN A 30 3.81 23.54 2.11
C GLN A 30 2.36 23.07 2.30
N ARG A 31 1.87 23.00 3.54
CA ARG A 31 0.46 22.65 3.81
C ARG A 31 -0.51 23.80 3.55
N LEU A 32 -0.04 25.04 3.55
CA LEU A 32 -0.87 26.24 3.41
C LEU A 32 -0.87 26.81 1.98
N LEU A 33 0.12 26.46 1.16
CA LEU A 33 0.41 27.16 -0.10
C LEU A 33 -0.02 26.45 -1.39
N GLY A 34 -0.73 25.32 -1.36
CA GLY A 34 -1.24 24.77 -2.61
C GLY A 34 -2.06 23.49 -2.51
N PRO A 35 -2.86 23.19 -3.55
CA PRO A 35 -3.55 21.92 -3.69
C PRO A 35 -2.54 20.81 -3.94
N GLY A 36 -2.52 19.80 -3.08
CA GLY A 36 -1.58 18.68 -3.17
C GLY A 36 -0.44 18.80 -2.17
N GLY A 37 -0.58 18.09 -1.04
CA GLY A 37 0.50 17.91 -0.07
C GLY A 37 1.71 17.19 -0.69
N PRO A 38 2.81 17.05 0.07
CA PRO A 38 4.02 16.40 -0.43
C PRO A 38 3.76 14.98 -0.93
N GLN A 39 4.53 14.58 -1.94
CA GLN A 39 4.47 13.27 -2.56
C GLN A 39 5.86 12.65 -2.60
N LEU A 40 5.92 11.32 -2.55
CA LEU A 40 7.16 10.58 -2.74
C LEU A 40 7.57 10.68 -4.21
N ARG A 41 8.84 11.00 -4.47
CA ARG A 41 9.41 10.99 -5.83
C ARG A 41 9.52 9.58 -6.40
N VAL A 42 9.86 8.62 -5.54
CA VAL A 42 10.02 7.20 -5.88
C VAL A 42 9.21 6.38 -4.87
N PRO A 43 7.90 6.18 -5.12
CA PRO A 43 7.01 5.50 -4.18
C PRO A 43 7.40 4.06 -3.90
N GLU A 44 7.87 3.30 -4.91
CA GLU A 44 8.21 1.88 -4.70
C GLU A 44 9.28 1.70 -3.62
N VAL A 45 10.38 2.45 -3.68
CA VAL A 45 11.50 2.31 -2.76
C VAL A 45 11.09 2.68 -1.33
N ALA A 46 10.42 3.82 -1.16
CA ALA A 46 10.08 4.31 0.18
C ALA A 46 8.86 3.60 0.81
N ALA A 47 7.97 3.02 -0.01
CA ALA A 47 6.81 2.29 0.49
C ALA A 47 7.13 0.83 0.81
N THR A 48 7.89 0.14 -0.05
CA THR A 48 8.17 -1.31 0.07
C THR A 48 9.44 -1.63 0.84
N ALA A 49 10.49 -0.81 0.74
CA ALA A 49 11.72 -1.04 1.49
C ALA A 49 11.62 -0.38 2.86
N GLY A 50 11.73 -1.18 3.92
CA GLY A 50 11.91 -0.69 5.29
C GLY A 50 13.17 0.19 5.51
N GLY A 51 13.95 0.45 4.46
CA GLY A 51 15.30 1.02 4.50
C GLY A 51 15.40 2.54 4.58
N ASP A 52 14.37 3.33 4.27
CA ASP A 52 14.49 4.80 4.33
C ASP A 52 13.26 5.53 4.88
N ARG A 53 12.15 4.83 5.17
CA ARG A 53 10.95 5.46 5.75
C ARG A 53 11.25 6.21 7.05
N PHE A 54 12.18 5.72 7.87
CA PHE A 54 12.56 6.36 9.13
C PHE A 54 13.18 7.75 8.95
N ARG A 55 13.70 8.08 7.75
CA ARG A 55 14.23 9.40 7.42
C ARG A 55 13.15 10.40 7.04
N LEU A 56 11.93 9.92 6.78
CA LEU A 56 10.79 10.76 6.40
C LEU A 56 9.96 11.12 7.62
N ARG A 57 9.56 12.39 7.72
CA ARG A 57 8.46 12.76 8.61
C ARG A 57 7.16 12.32 7.96
N THR A 58 6.41 11.45 8.62
CA THR A 58 5.15 10.90 8.11
C THR A 58 4.00 11.13 9.06
N GLU A 59 2.77 11.04 8.55
CA GLU A 59 1.54 11.00 9.34
C GLU A 59 0.63 9.88 8.85
N SER A 60 -0.27 9.41 9.73
CA SER A 60 -1.25 8.36 9.40
C SER A 60 -2.21 8.83 8.32
N GLY A 61 -2.40 8.00 7.28
CA GLY A 61 -3.30 8.25 6.16
C GLY A 61 -4.65 7.55 6.27
N GLY A 62 -4.85 6.74 7.31
CA GLY A 62 -6.01 5.87 7.47
C GLY A 62 -5.73 4.43 7.00
N THR A 63 -6.79 3.66 6.86
CA THR A 63 -6.71 2.22 6.57
C THR A 63 -7.53 1.89 5.33
N VAL A 64 -6.96 1.09 4.43
CA VAL A 64 -7.63 0.56 3.25
C VAL A 64 -7.91 -0.92 3.49
N HIS A 65 -9.16 -1.31 3.35
CA HIS A 65 -9.57 -2.72 3.43
C HIS A 65 -9.75 -3.26 2.01
N LEU A 66 -9.07 -4.37 1.72
CA LEU A 66 -9.05 -5.02 0.42
C LEU A 66 -9.66 -6.41 0.55
N GLU A 67 -10.45 -6.81 -0.44
CA GLU A 67 -10.85 -8.20 -0.64
C GLU A 67 -10.08 -8.75 -1.83
N LEU A 68 -9.23 -9.75 -1.60
CA LEU A 68 -8.31 -10.31 -2.58
C LEU A 68 -8.68 -11.77 -2.88
N GLY A 69 -9.07 -12.04 -4.12
CA GLY A 69 -9.18 -13.40 -4.65
C GLY A 69 -7.83 -13.88 -5.16
N VAL A 70 -7.26 -14.90 -4.52
CA VAL A 70 -5.99 -15.50 -4.91
C VAL A 70 -6.27 -16.80 -5.66
N LEU A 71 -5.86 -16.82 -6.91
CA LEU A 71 -6.06 -17.93 -7.84
C LEU A 71 -4.70 -18.53 -8.22
N PRO A 72 -4.36 -19.75 -7.76
CA PRO A 72 -3.09 -20.37 -8.07
C PRO A 72 -3.02 -20.75 -9.57
N ARG A 73 -1.81 -20.85 -10.11
CA ARG A 73 -1.61 -21.37 -11.47
C ARG A 73 -1.96 -22.87 -11.50
N ASN A 74 -2.39 -23.40 -12.65
CA ASN A 74 -2.81 -24.80 -12.85
C ASN A 74 -4.08 -25.22 -12.08
N MET A 75 -5.08 -24.35 -11.99
CA MET A 75 -6.39 -24.70 -11.42
C MET A 75 -7.09 -25.87 -12.12
N GLY A 76 -6.75 -26.13 -13.39
CA GLY A 76 -7.25 -27.31 -14.13
C GLY A 76 -6.88 -28.64 -13.49
N THR A 77 -5.73 -28.73 -12.79
CA THR A 77 -5.36 -29.94 -12.01
C THR A 77 -6.24 -30.14 -10.78
N PHE A 78 -6.96 -29.12 -10.34
CA PHE A 78 -7.87 -29.14 -9.20
C PHE A 78 -9.35 -29.10 -9.62
N GLY A 79 -9.63 -29.32 -10.91
CA GLY A 79 -11.00 -29.43 -11.43
C GLY A 79 -11.77 -28.11 -11.53
N VAL A 80 -11.08 -26.96 -11.49
CA VAL A 80 -11.70 -25.64 -11.61
C VAL A 80 -11.44 -25.07 -13.00
N ALA A 81 -12.51 -24.84 -13.77
CA ALA A 81 -12.50 -24.15 -15.05
C ALA A 81 -13.16 -22.77 -14.90
N LEU A 82 -12.61 -21.75 -15.58
CA LEU A 82 -13.19 -20.42 -15.72
C LEU A 82 -14.08 -20.35 -16.97
#